data_AF-A0A2S2CLX5-F1
#
_entry.id   AF-A0A2S2CLX5-F1
#
_cell.length_a   1.000
_cell.length_b   1.000
_cell.length_c   1.000
_cell.angle_alpha   90.00
_cell.angle_beta   90.00
_cell.angle_gamma   90.00
#
_symmetry.space_group_name_H-M   'P 1'
#
loop_
_entity.id
_entity.type
_entity.pdbx_description
1 polymer ?
#
loop_
_entity_poly.entity_id
_entity_poly.type
_entity_poly.pdbx_seq_one_letter_code
_entity_poly.pdbx_strand_id
1 'polypeptide(L)' 'MAQIIRLGGVDGFAAMLNGALLEIGTRCLWPTAEALRHDAEREGVATSPYVIDTRPVLSRPVIARRAAA' A
#
# COMPACT_ATOMS: atom_id res chain seq x y z
N MET A 1 13.19 8.46 -3.21
CA MET A 1 11.79 8.46 -2.71
C MET A 1 11.32 7.01 -2.66
N ALA A 2 10.77 6.57 -1.53
CA ALA A 2 10.27 5.21 -1.37
C ALA A 2 8.82 5.08 -1.87
N GLN A 3 8.52 3.99 -2.58
CA GLN A 3 7.17 3.64 -3.00
C GLN A 3 6.42 2.96 -1.85
N ILE A 4 5.17 3.36 -1.61
CA ILE A 4 4.33 2.70 -0.61
C ILE A 4 3.54 1.59 -1.31
N ILE A 5 3.61 0.38 -0.76
CA ILE A 5 2.94 -0.80 -1.29
C ILE A 5 1.97 -1.32 -0.23
N ARG A 6 0.68 -1.47 -0.59
CA ARG A 6 -0.27 -2.25 0.21
C ARG A 6 -0.16 -3.71 -0.21
N LEU A 7 0.20 -4.58 0.73
CA LEU A 7 0.33 -6.01 0.56
C LEU A 7 -0.99 -6.69 0.90
N GLY A 8 -1.75 -7.07 -0.14
CA GLY A 8 -3.10 -7.61 0.02
C GLY A 8 -3.16 -8.92 0.80
N GLY A 9 -2.14 -9.77 0.70
CA GLY A 9 -2.10 -11.08 1.36
C GLY A 9 -1.89 -11.04 2.87
N VAL A 10 -1.37 -9.94 3.41
CA VAL A 10 -1.09 -9.77 4.85
C VAL A 10 -1.77 -8.53 5.45
N ASP A 11 -2.61 -7.86 4.67
CA ASP A 11 -3.31 -6.60 4.99
C ASP A 11 -2.42 -5.56 5.68
N GLY A 12 -1.25 -5.29 5.08
CA GLY A 12 -0.27 -4.35 5.61
C GLY A 12 0.35 -3.47 4.54
N PHE A 13 1.16 -2.51 4.98
CA PHE A 13 1.87 -1.56 4.13
C PHE A 13 3.39 -1.75 4.27
N ALA A 14 4.11 -1.60 3.17
CA ALA A 14 5.57 -1.67 3.12
C ALA A 14 6.13 -0.54 2.24
N ALA A 15 7.37 -0.15 2.50
CA ALA A 15 8.10 0.81 1.70
C ALA A 15 9.10 0.07 0.81
N MET A 16 9.16 0.41 -0.48
CA MET A 16 10.16 -0.11 -1.40
C MET A 16 11.05 1.03 -1.91
N LEU A 17 12.36 0.85 -1.82
CA LEU A 17 13.36 1.78 -2.33
C LEU A 17 14.39 1.01 -3.14
N ASN A 18 14.60 1.44 -4.38
CA ASN A 18 15.55 0.80 -5.31
C ASN A 18 15.33 -0.71 -5.47
N GLY A 19 14.07 -1.15 -5.46
CA GLY A 19 13.69 -2.56 -5.61
C GLY A 19 13.83 -3.42 -4.35
N ALA A 20 14.24 -2.84 -3.22
CA ALA A 20 14.31 -3.53 -1.93
C ALA A 20 13.24 -3.02 -0.97
N LEU A 21 12.71 -3.91 -0.13
CA LEU A 21 11.88 -3.51 1.00
C LEU A 21 12.74 -2.80 2.05
N LEU A 22 12.25 -1.66 2.52
CA LEU A 22 12.87 -0.89 3.58
C LEU A 22 12.41 -1.40 4.94
N GLU A 23 13.37 -1.66 5.81
CA GLU A 23 13.15 -1.80 7.26
C GLU A 23 13.40 -0.45 7.92
N ILE A 24 12.40 0.06 8.64
CA ILE A 24 12.48 1.32 9.38
C ILE A 24 12.07 1.03 10.82
N GLY A 25 12.90 1.44 11.79
CA GLY A 25 12.61 1.22 13.20
C GLY A 25 12.33 -0.25 13.56
N THR A 26 13.11 -1.18 13.00
CA THR A 26 12.98 -2.65 13.17
C THR A 26 11.67 -3.25 12.63
N ARG A 27 10.97 -2.51 11.75
CA ARG A 27 9.70 -2.91 11.18
C ARG A 27 9.81 -2.91 9.65
N CYS A 28 9.38 -4.00 9.02
CA CYS A 28 9.22 -4.10 7.56
C CYS A 28 7.77 -3.93 7.11
N LEU A 29 6.80 -4.02 8.04
CA LEU A 29 5.37 -4.01 7.78
C LEU A 29 4.60 -3.12 8.76
N TRP A 30 3.80 -2.21 8.21
CA TRP A 30 2.98 -1.26 8.95
C TRP A 30 1.48 -1.56 8.80
N PRO A 31 0.67 -1.26 9.83
CA PRO A 31 -0.76 -1.48 9.78
C PRO A 31 -1.48 -0.46 8.88
N THR A 32 -0.93 0.73 8.67
CA THR A 32 -1.49 1.78 7.81
C THR A 32 -0.40 2.47 7.00
N ALA A 33 -0.79 3.12 5.89
CA ALA A 33 0.13 3.94 5.10
C ALA A 33 0.65 5.14 5.90
N GLU A 34 -0.19 5.71 6.77
CA GLU A 34 0.14 6.85 7.63
C GLU A 34 1.22 6.49 8.66
N ALA A 35 1.11 5.32 9.29
CA ALA A 35 2.12 4.84 10.23
C ALA A 35 3.48 4.66 9.55
N LEU A 36 3.48 4.09 8.34
CA LEU A 36 4.69 3.97 7.52
C LEU A 36 5.28 5.34 7.17
N ARG A 37 4.44 6.28 6.71
CA ARG A 37 4.88 7.64 6.34
C ARG A 37 5.51 8.36 7.53
N HIS A 38 4.85 8.31 8.68
CA HIS A 38 5.33 8.93 9.89
C HIS A 38 6.70 8.39 10.32
N ASP A 39 6.88 7.07 10.29
CA ASP A 39 8.15 6.45 10.62
C ASP A 39 9.23 6.77 9.58
N ALA A 40 8.89 6.77 8.28
CA ALA A 40 9.82 7.15 7.22
C ALA A 40 10.25 8.62 7.31
N GLU A 41 9.34 9.54 7.60
CA GLU A 41 9.63 10.96 7.82
C GLU A 41 10.56 11.16 9.02
N ARG A 42 10.36 10.40 10.11
CA ARG A 42 11.23 10.43 11.29
C ARG A 42 12.67 10.00 10.94
N GLU A 43 12.84 9.07 10.00
CA GLU A 43 14.16 8.64 9.50
C GLU A 43 14.67 9.46 8.30
N GLY A 44 13.99 10.55 7.91
CA GLY A 44 14.39 11.39 6.78
C GLY A 44 14.19 10.76 5.41
N VAL A 45 13.38 9.70 5.31
CA VAL A 45 13.06 9.00 4.07
C VAL A 45 11.79 9.59 3.44
N ALA A 46 11.95 10.29 2.32
CA ALA A 46 10.81 10.78 1.54
C ALA A 46 10.01 9.61 0.94
N THR A 47 8.70 9.59 1.13
CA THR A 47 7.78 8.58 0.60
C THR A 47 6.89 9.14 -0.51
N SER A 48 6.41 8.26 -1.38
CA SER A 48 5.43 8.59 -2.41
C SER A 48 4.06 8.94 -1.80
N PRO A 49 3.36 9.96 -2.32
CA PRO A 49 1.97 10.23 -1.94
C PRO A 49 1.00 9.16 -2.49
N TYR A 50 1.40 8.40 -3.50
CA TYR A 50 0.62 7.32 -4.10
C TYR A 50 0.95 5.96 -3.47
N VAL A 51 -0.07 5.09 -3.39
CA VAL A 51 0.02 3.72 -2.90
C VAL A 51 -0.19 2.73 -4.05
N ILE A 52 0.70 1.75 -4.16
CA ILE A 52 0.55 0.60 -5.05
C ILE A 52 -0.25 -0.47 -4.30
N ASP A 53 -1.48 -0.74 -4.75
CA ASP A 53 -2.35 -1.75 -4.14
C ASP A 53 -2.18 -3.10 -4.85
N THR A 54 -1.70 -4.10 -4.12
CA THR A 54 -1.49 -5.46 -4.66
C THR A 54 -2.67 -6.40 -4.44
N ARG A 55 -3.77 -5.92 -3.85
CA ARG A 55 -4.99 -6.72 -3.75
C ARG A 55 -5.46 -7.11 -5.15
N PRO A 56 -5.96 -8.34 -5.33
CA PRO A 56 -6.54 -8.73 -6.60
C PRO A 56 -7.66 -7.75 -6.96
N VAL A 57 -7.63 -7.23 -8.18
CA VAL A 57 -8.76 -6.50 -8.74
C VAL A 57 -9.87 -7.53 -8.89
N LEU A 58 -10.84 -7.51 -7.98
CA LEU A 58 -12.07 -8.27 -8.17
C LEU A 58 -12.78 -7.65 -9.37
N SER A 59 -12.57 -8.22 -10.56
CA SER A 59 -13.40 -7.96 -11.73
C SER A 59 -14.80 -8.48 -11.38
N ARG A 60 -15.65 -7.65 -10.76
CA ARG A 60 -17.06 -8.02 -10.56
C ARG A 60 -17.66 -8.24 -11.95
N PRO A 61 -18.33 -9.38 -12.23
CA PRO A 61 -19.24 -9.41 -13.36
C PRO A 61 -20.33 -8.38 -13.07
N VAL A 62 -20.42 -7.35 -13.91
CA VAL A 62 -21.58 -6.44 -13.91
C VAL A 62 -22.76 -7.27 -14.39
N ILE A 63 -23.52 -7.83 -13.45
CA ILE A 63 -24.85 -8.35 -13.77
C ILE A 63 -25.73 -7.13 -13.98
N ALA A 64 -25.81 -6.67 -15.22
CA ALA A 64 -26.72 -5.62 -15.63
C ALA A 64 -28.15 -6.11 -15.37
N ARG A 65 -28.75 -5.70 -14.25
CA ARG A 65 -30.20 -5.84 -14.05
C ARG A 65 -30.87 -4.66 -14.73
N ARG A 66 -31.67 -4.96 -15.75
CA ARG A 66 -32.60 -4.01 -16.37
C ARG A 66 -33.54 -3.49 -15.29
N ALA A 67 -33.60 -2.17 -15.11
CA ALA A 67 -34.67 -1.55 -14.35
C ALA A 67 -35.99 -1.85 -15.08
N ALA A 68 -36.95 -2.44 -14.38
CA ALA A 68 -38.30 -2.63 -14.89
C ALA A 68 -38.94 -1.25 -15.12
N ALA A 69 -39.70 -1.15 -16.22
CA ALA A 69 -40.39 0.06 -16.67
C ALA A 69 -41.50 0.49 -15.70
#